data_AF-A0AA50XMA8-F1
#
_entry.id   AF-A0AA50XMA8-F1
#
_cell.length_a   1.000
_cell.length_b   1.000
_cell.length_c   1.000
_cell.angle_alpha   90.00
_cell.angle_beta   90.00
_cell.angle_gamma   90.00
#
_symmetry.space_group_name_H-M   'P 1'
#
loop_
_entity.id
_entity.type
_entity.pdbx_description
1 polymer ?
#
loop_
_entity_poly.entity_id
_entity_poly.type
_entity_poly.pdbx_seq_one_letter_code
_entity_poly.pdbx_strand_id
1 'polypeptide(L)'
;AVKNNIDVFYFACLIPAHILFTEDGQLDKRVFLTTWKEIPAANEVQHTISNVVGNADSIAQKMTLNNIFTIAKRNVEGQDMLYQSL
;
A
#
# COMPACT_ATOMS: atom_id res chain seq x y z
N ALA A 1 9.52 -15.01 -21.86
CA ALA A 1 10.29 -15.97 -22.69
C ALA A 1 11.76 -15.60 -22.60
N VAL A 2 12.65 -16.58 -22.51
CA VAL A 2 14.10 -16.39 -22.49
C VAL A 2 14.70 -17.29 -23.57
N LYS A 3 15.54 -16.74 -24.46
CA LYS A 3 16.16 -17.46 -25.58
C LYS A 3 17.66 -17.59 -25.36
N ASN A 4 18.23 -18.75 -25.65
CA ASN A 4 19.68 -18.97 -25.71
C ASN A 4 20.10 -19.75 -26.97
N ASN A 5 21.33 -20.28 -27.00
CA ASN A 5 21.88 -21.07 -28.12
C ASN A 5 21.34 -22.50 -28.21
N ILE A 6 20.48 -22.91 -27.26
CA ILE A 6 19.83 -24.22 -27.22
C ILE A 6 18.38 -24.08 -27.70
N ASP A 7 17.57 -23.24 -27.03
CA ASP A 7 16.14 -23.07 -27.34
C ASP A 7 15.53 -21.79 -26.73
N VAL A 8 14.20 -21.64 -26.86
CA VAL A 8 13.36 -20.64 -26.22
C VAL A 8 12.57 -21.26 -25.07
N PHE A 9 12.71 -20.69 -23.88
CA PHE A 9 12.05 -21.13 -22.66
C PHE A 9 10.94 -20.16 -22.25
N TYR A 10 9.79 -20.70 -21.85
CA TYR A 10 8.63 -19.95 -21.40
C TYR A 10 8.33 -20.26 -19.94
N PHE A 11 8.01 -19.23 -19.18
CA PHE A 11 7.59 -19.34 -17.79
C PHE A 11 6.65 -18.17 -17.45
N ALA A 12 5.92 -18.33 -16.35
CA ALA A 12 5.12 -17.28 -15.74
C ALA A 12 5.66 -16.99 -14.34
N CYS A 13 5.51 -15.75 -13.88
CA CYS A 13 5.80 -15.36 -12.52
C CYS A 13 4.71 -14.41 -12.02
N LEU A 14 4.59 -14.33 -10.69
CA LEU A 14 3.77 -13.31 -10.06
C LEU A 14 4.59 -12.03 -9.89
N ILE A 15 4.01 -10.91 -10.27
CA ILE A 15 4.55 -9.59 -9.99
C ILE A 15 3.99 -9.13 -8.64
N PRO A 16 4.83 -8.92 -7.61
CA PRO A 16 4.36 -8.33 -6.37
C PRO A 16 3.80 -6.94 -6.63
N ALA A 17 2.55 -6.67 -6.24
CA ALA A 17 1.85 -5.44 -6.64
C ALA A 17 2.59 -4.14 -6.27
N HIS A 18 3.31 -4.13 -5.13
CA HIS A 18 4.02 -2.94 -4.64
C HIS A 18 5.10 -2.42 -5.60
N ILE A 19 5.61 -3.24 -6.52
CA ILE A 19 6.59 -2.78 -7.51
C ILE A 19 5.98 -1.82 -8.55
N LEU A 20 4.65 -1.75 -8.61
CA LEU A 20 3.90 -0.88 -9.51
C LEU A 20 3.48 0.44 -8.85
N PHE A 21 3.75 0.64 -7.55
CA PHE A 21 3.42 1.88 -6.84
C PHE A 21 4.40 2.98 -7.22
N THR A 22 3.88 4.17 -7.52
CA THR A 22 4.66 5.28 -8.08
C THR A 22 5.05 6.28 -7.00
N GLU A 23 6.12 7.05 -7.25
CA GLU A 23 6.63 8.04 -6.29
C GLU A 23 5.67 9.24 -6.10
N ASP A 24 4.75 9.45 -7.04
CA ASP A 24 3.70 10.49 -7.01
C ASP A 24 2.37 10.01 -6.39
N GLY A 25 2.38 8.87 -5.68
CA GLY A 25 1.23 8.28 -4.99
C GLY A 25 0.74 9.02 -3.73
N GLN A 26 1.43 10.09 -3.33
CA GLN A 26 1.05 10.84 -2.13
C GLN A 26 -0.12 11.79 -2.41
N LEU A 27 -1.27 11.52 -1.80
CA LEU A 27 -2.44 12.40 -1.93
C LEU A 27 -2.42 13.55 -0.92
N ASP A 28 -2.90 14.72 -1.37
CA ASP A 28 -3.25 15.80 -0.46
C ASP A 28 -4.35 15.39 0.51
N LYS A 29 -4.25 15.81 1.77
CA LYS A 29 -5.23 15.46 2.83
C LYS A 29 -6.68 15.78 2.46
N ARG A 30 -6.92 16.90 1.78
CA ARG A 30 -8.26 17.28 1.31
C ARG A 30 -8.77 16.32 0.23
N VAL A 31 -7.91 15.96 -0.72
CA VAL A 31 -8.24 15.04 -1.82
C VAL A 31 -8.55 13.66 -1.23
N PHE A 32 -7.69 13.14 -0.36
CA PHE A 32 -7.91 11.86 0.34
C PHE A 32 -9.29 11.79 1.02
N LEU A 33 -9.67 12.81 1.79
CA LEU A 33 -10.94 12.83 2.51
C LEU A 33 -12.16 12.92 1.59
N THR A 34 -12.06 13.65 0.48
CA THR A 34 -13.13 13.72 -0.52
C THR A 34 -13.27 12.38 -1.22
N THR A 35 -12.19 11.84 -1.76
CA THR A 35 -12.19 10.55 -2.47
C THR A 35 -12.70 9.43 -1.57
N TRP A 36 -12.25 9.35 -0.31
CA TRP A 36 -12.71 8.33 0.63
C TRP A 36 -14.23 8.35 0.85
N LYS A 37 -14.83 9.55 0.93
CA LYS A 37 -16.29 9.69 1.11
C LYS A 37 -17.08 9.32 -0.14
N GLU A 38 -16.49 9.44 -1.32
CA GLU A 38 -17.13 9.15 -2.59
C GLU A 38 -17.07 7.65 -2.96
N ILE A 39 -16.10 6.90 -2.42
CA ILE A 39 -16.00 5.46 -2.63
C ILE A 39 -17.21 4.77 -1.99
N PRO A 40 -17.99 3.95 -2.74
CA PRO A 40 -19.09 3.20 -2.16
C PRO A 40 -18.62 2.25 -1.06
N ALA A 41 -19.36 2.16 0.04
CA ALA A 41 -19.01 1.29 1.17
C ALA A 41 -18.89 -0.20 0.77
N ALA A 42 -19.58 -0.64 -0.30
CA ALA A 42 -19.45 -2.00 -0.84
C ALA A 42 -18.05 -2.30 -1.40
N ASN A 43 -17.25 -1.28 -1.71
CA ASN A 43 -15.87 -1.42 -2.17
C ASN A 43 -14.87 -1.42 -1.02
N GLU A 44 -15.30 -1.12 0.21
CA GLU A 44 -14.43 -1.19 1.39
C GLU A 44 -14.24 -2.65 1.80
N VAL A 45 -12.97 -3.10 1.80
CA VAL A 45 -12.60 -4.46 2.19
C VAL A 45 -11.67 -4.39 3.39
N GLN A 46 -11.93 -5.23 4.39
CA GLN A 46 -11.18 -5.28 5.64
C GLN A 46 -10.32 -6.53 5.72
N HIS A 47 -9.07 -6.35 6.16
CA HIS A 47 -8.11 -7.44 6.37
C HIS A 47 -7.42 -7.29 7.72
N THR A 48 -7.22 -8.40 8.42
CA THR A 48 -6.41 -8.45 9.65
C THR A 48 -5.01 -8.95 9.30
N ILE A 49 -3.99 -8.16 9.63
CA ILE A 49 -2.58 -8.55 9.48
C ILE A 49 -2.07 -9.01 10.85
N SER A 50 -1.77 -10.29 10.97
CA SER A 50 -1.22 -10.87 12.20
C SER A 50 0.31 -10.74 12.25
N ASN A 51 0.89 -10.82 13.45
CA ASN A 51 2.34 -10.83 13.68
C ASN A 51 3.08 -9.59 13.16
N VAL A 52 2.42 -8.43 13.17
CA VAL A 52 3.05 -7.15 12.85
C VAL A 52 4.06 -6.79 13.95
N VAL A 53 5.30 -6.52 13.56
CA VAL A 53 6.38 -6.11 14.47
C VAL A 53 6.69 -4.63 14.25
N GLY A 54 6.60 -3.87 15.33
CA GLY A 54 6.91 -2.43 15.36
C GLY A 54 5.76 -1.59 15.91
N ASN A 55 6.02 -0.30 16.07
CA ASN A 55 4.99 0.70 16.38
C ASN A 55 4.51 1.39 15.10
N ALA A 56 3.48 2.24 15.23
CA ALA A 56 2.89 2.94 14.09
C ALA A 56 3.91 3.76 13.26
N ASP A 57 4.92 4.36 13.91
CA ASP A 57 5.93 5.17 13.20
C ASP A 57 6.89 4.29 12.38
N SER A 58 7.34 3.17 12.95
CA SER A 58 8.17 2.21 12.22
C SER A 58 7.42 1.53 11.07
N ILE A 59 6.11 1.31 11.22
CA ILE A 59 5.25 0.79 10.16
C ILE A 59 5.11 1.85 9.06
N ALA A 60 4.75 3.08 9.41
CA ALA A 60 4.64 4.18 8.45
C ALA A 60 5.93 4.39 7.65
N GLN A 61 7.10 4.33 8.30
CA GLN A 61 8.40 4.43 7.62
C GLN A 61 8.60 3.29 6.61
N LYS A 62 8.33 2.03 6.98
CA LYS A 62 8.43 0.89 6.07
C LYS A 62 7.48 1.00 4.88
N MET A 63 6.27 1.52 5.12
CA MET A 63 5.27 1.77 4.08
C MET A 63 5.76 2.85 3.10
N THR A 64 6.30 3.96 3.60
CA THR A 64 6.86 5.03 2.75
C THR A 64 8.01 4.54 1.86
N LEU A 65 8.87 3.63 2.36
CA LEU A 65 9.94 3.03 1.55
C LEU A 65 9.43 2.18 0.36
N ASN A 66 8.13 1.86 0.35
CA ASN A 66 7.46 1.11 -0.72
C ASN A 66 6.39 1.96 -1.42
N ASN A 67 6.52 3.29 -1.42
CA ASN A 67 5.57 4.23 -2.03
C ASN A 67 4.15 4.12 -1.45
N ILE A 68 4.03 3.85 -0.16
CA ILE A 68 2.77 3.88 0.59
C ILE A 68 2.84 5.01 1.62
N PHE A 69 2.14 6.10 1.37
CA PHE A 69 2.34 7.37 2.06
C PHE A 69 1.32 7.58 3.17
N THR A 70 1.77 7.91 4.38
CA THR A 70 0.87 8.23 5.50
C THR A 70 0.39 9.68 5.41
N ILE A 71 -0.90 9.87 5.13
CA ILE A 71 -1.56 11.19 4.95
C ILE A 71 -1.99 11.78 6.30
N ALA A 72 -2.41 10.93 7.22
CA ALA A 72 -2.77 11.33 8.58
C ALA A 72 -2.54 10.18 9.57
N LYS A 73 -2.17 10.55 10.80
CA LYS A 73 -2.12 9.67 11.97
C LYS A 73 -3.07 10.21 13.04
N ARG A 74 -3.92 9.35 13.60
CA ARG A 74 -4.81 9.65 14.72
C ARG A 74 -4.63 8.61 15.81
N ASN A 75 -4.79 9.03 17.06
CA ASN A 75 -4.93 8.09 18.16
C ASN A 75 -6.38 8.15 18.64
N VAL A 76 -7.06 7.00 18.65
CA VAL A 76 -8.45 6.87 19.07
C VAL A 76 -8.50 5.75 20.09
N GLU A 77 -8.86 6.06 21.33
CA GLU A 77 -8.96 5.08 22.43
C GLU A 77 -7.68 4.26 22.64
N GLY A 78 -6.51 4.89 22.45
CA GLY A 78 -5.21 4.23 22.56
C GLY A 78 -4.79 3.43 21.32
N GLN A 79 -5.61 3.39 20.28
CA GLN A 79 -5.29 2.74 19.00
C GLN A 79 -4.82 3.77 17.97
N ASP A 80 -3.65 3.52 17.36
CA ASP A 80 -3.13 4.34 16.29
C ASP A 80 -3.82 3.97 14.96
N MET A 81 -4.47 4.95 14.35
CA MET A 81 -5.07 4.88 13.01
C MET A 81 -4.17 5.62 12.01
N LEU A 82 -3.69 4.90 11.00
CA LEU A 82 -2.92 5.45 9.88
C LEU A 82 -3.78 5.49 8.63
N TYR A 83 -3.93 6.67 8.04
CA TYR A 83 -4.61 6.86 6.76
C TYR A 83 -3.55 6.98 5.68
N GLN A 84 -3.58 6.10 4.67
CA GLN A 84 -2.49 5.94 3.71
C GLN A 84 -2.98 5.99 2.26
N SER A 85 -2.14 6.49 1.35
CA SER A 85 -2.34 6.45 -0.10
C SER A 85 -1.18 5.76 -0.82
N LEU A 86 -1.40 5.42 -2.09
CA LEU A 86 -0.51 4.69 -2.99
C LEU A 86 -0.36 5.46 -4.30
#